data_AF-A0A344ALE3-F1
#
_entry.id   AF-A0A344ALE3-F1
#
_cell.length_a   1.000
_cell.length_b   1.000
_cell.length_c   1.000
_cell.angle_alpha   90.00
_cell.angle_beta   90.00
_cell.angle_gamma   90.00
#
_symmetry.space_group_name_H-M   'P 1'
#
loop_
_entity.id
_entity.type
_entity.pdbx_description
1 polymer ?
#
loop_
_entity_poly.entity_id
_entity_poly.type
_entity_poly.pdbx_seq_one_letter_code
_entity_poly.pdbx_strand_id
1 'polypeptide(L)'
;MKNVLMYMVFIMIILLLMMMLLFLISSKSLLDREKSSPFECGFDPLESSRIPFSSHFFLIAVVFLIFDVELVIIMPMMFSINMVNSTDLYMIMGLFLVILILGLYHEWYNKMLDWM
;
A
#
# COMPACT_ATOMS: atom_id res chain seq x y z
N MET A 1 3.26 7.74 25.27
CA MET A 1 2.05 8.04 24.45
C MET A 1 1.82 9.54 24.26
N LYS A 2 1.76 10.37 25.33
CA LYS A 2 1.57 11.83 25.19
C LYS A 2 2.61 12.52 24.30
N ASN A 3 3.89 12.18 24.42
CA ASN A 3 4.95 12.76 23.59
C ASN A 3 4.85 12.31 22.12
N VAL A 4 4.47 11.06 21.87
CA VAL A 4 4.23 10.56 20.50
C VAL A 4 3.08 11.31 19.84
N LEU A 5 1.98 11.49 20.58
CA LEU A 5 0.85 12.29 20.11
C LEU A 5 1.24 13.74 19.82
N MET A 6 2.10 14.33 20.67
CA MET A 6 2.63 15.68 20.45
C MET A 6 3.47 15.76 19.16
N TYR A 7 4.35 14.78 18.89
CA TYR A 7 5.12 14.75 17.66
C TYR A 7 4.24 14.59 16.41
N MET A 8 3.22 13.72 16.46
CA MET A 8 2.29 13.54 15.33
C MET A 8 1.55 14.85 15.01
N VAL A 9 1.05 15.55 16.04
CA VAL A 9 0.38 16.85 15.87
C VAL A 9 1.36 17.89 15.31
N PHE A 10 2.59 17.92 15.81
CA PHE A 10 3.62 18.86 15.33
C PHE A 10 3.95 18.65 13.85
N ILE A 11 4.10 17.39 13.40
CA ILE A 11 4.35 17.05 12.00
C ILE A 11 3.17 17.50 11.11
N MET A 12 1.93 17.25 11.54
CA MET A 12 0.75 17.67 10.80
C MET A 12 0.66 19.20 10.65
N ILE A 13 1.00 19.94 11.71
CA ILE A 13 1.04 21.42 11.67
C ILE A 13 2.12 21.90 10.69
N ILE A 14 3.30 21.29 10.68
CA ILE A 14 4.35 21.66 9.72
C ILE A 14 3.89 21.42 8.28
N LEU A 15 3.27 20.27 7.99
CA LEU A 15 2.77 19.95 6.64
C LEU A 15 1.70 20.94 6.19
N LEU A 16 0.79 21.34 7.09
CA LEU A 16 -0.22 22.37 6.81
C LEU A 16 0.41 23.74 6.56
N LEU A 17 1.38 24.16 7.37
CA LEU A 17 2.09 25.41 7.17
C LEU A 17 2.85 25.43 5.83
N MET A 18 3.52 24.32 5.48
CA MET A 18 4.19 24.17 4.19
C MET A 18 3.19 24.27 3.02
N MET A 19 2.04 23.61 3.11
CA MET A 19 0.98 23.70 2.10
C MET A 19 0.45 25.14 1.96
N MET A 20 0.20 25.83 3.08
CA MET A 20 -0.28 27.21 3.07
C MET A 20 0.76 28.17 2.49
N LEU A 21 2.04 28.01 2.84
CA LEU A 21 3.12 28.79 2.25
C LEU A 21 3.24 28.55 0.76
N LEU A 22 3.17 27.29 0.30
CA LEU A 22 3.16 26.97 -1.13
C LEU A 22 1.97 27.62 -1.84
N PHE A 23 0.77 27.61 -1.24
CA PHE A 23 -0.40 28.27 -1.81
C PHE A 23 -0.22 29.80 -1.89
N LEU A 24 0.29 30.43 -0.82
CA LEU A 24 0.52 31.88 -0.77
C LEU A 24 1.64 32.34 -1.71
N ILE A 25 2.72 31.56 -1.84
CA ILE A 25 3.83 31.85 -2.75
C ILE A 25 3.42 31.54 -4.20
N SER A 26 2.51 30.59 -4.43
CA SER A 26 2.09 30.24 -5.77
C SER A 26 1.44 31.45 -6.45
N SER A 27 2.13 31.97 -7.46
CA SER A 27 1.64 33.02 -8.35
C SER A 27 0.62 32.50 -9.37
N LYS A 28 -0.17 31.48 -9.02
CA LYS A 28 -1.24 30.98 -9.88
C LYS A 28 -2.39 31.98 -9.82
N SER A 29 -2.24 33.04 -10.59
CA SER A 29 -3.31 33.96 -10.96
C SER A 29 -4.48 33.19 -11.53
N LEU A 30 -5.66 33.44 -10.97
CA LEU A 30 -6.98 33.47 -11.60
C LEU A 30 -7.20 32.47 -12.76
N LEU A 31 -8.01 31.44 -12.51
CA LEU A 31 -8.83 30.67 -13.48
C LEU A 31 -8.42 30.85 -14.96
N ASP A 32 -7.23 30.37 -15.30
CA ASP A 32 -6.74 30.43 -16.67
C ASP A 32 -7.32 29.23 -17.42
N ARG A 33 -8.10 29.49 -18.49
CA ARG A 33 -8.87 28.46 -19.19
C ARG A 33 -8.00 27.29 -19.67
N GLU A 34 -6.79 27.62 -20.10
CA GLU A 34 -5.79 26.65 -20.59
C GLU A 34 -5.12 25.83 -19.47
N LYS A 35 -5.25 26.24 -18.20
CA LYS A 35 -4.90 25.41 -17.04
C LYS A 35 -6.05 24.52 -16.57
N SER A 36 -7.28 24.88 -16.91
CA SER A 36 -8.48 24.08 -16.60
C SER A 36 -8.84 23.08 -17.70
N SER A 37 -8.17 23.10 -18.85
CA SER A 37 -8.33 22.11 -19.91
C SER A 37 -7.55 20.83 -19.60
N PRO A 38 -8.01 19.66 -20.09
CA PRO A 38 -7.32 18.40 -19.88
C PRO A 38 -5.94 18.40 -20.56
N PHE A 39 -4.91 18.32 -19.72
CA PHE A 39 -3.52 18.20 -20.14
C PHE A 39 -3.25 16.79 -20.63
N GLU A 40 -3.43 16.55 -21.92
CA GLU A 40 -2.66 15.50 -22.61
C GLU A 40 -2.74 15.58 -24.14
N CYS A 41 -3.71 16.28 -24.74
CA CYS A 41 -3.66 16.69 -26.16
C CYS A 41 -4.77 17.69 -26.59
N GLY A 42 -5.51 18.32 -25.67
CA GLY A 42 -6.60 19.26 -26.04
C GLY A 42 -7.84 18.60 -26.65
N PHE A 43 -7.93 17.27 -26.62
CA PHE A 43 -9.14 16.53 -26.97
C PHE A 43 -9.98 16.28 -25.72
N ASP A 44 -11.27 16.54 -25.82
CA ASP A 44 -12.24 16.04 -24.85
C ASP A 44 -12.19 14.50 -24.88
N PRO A 45 -12.28 13.82 -23.72
CA PRO A 45 -12.30 12.37 -23.68
C PRO A 45 -13.48 11.84 -24.52
N LEU A 46 -13.16 11.25 -25.67
CA LEU A 46 -14.13 10.78 -26.68
C LEU A 46 -14.84 9.49 -26.27
N GLU A 47 -14.30 8.76 -25.30
CA GLU A 47 -14.81 7.46 -24.86
C GLU A 47 -15.11 7.43 -23.36
N SER A 48 -16.04 6.54 -22.97
CA SER A 48 -16.43 6.37 -21.57
C SER A 48 -15.23 5.99 -20.71
N SER A 49 -15.21 6.46 -19.46
CA SER A 49 -14.18 6.16 -18.45
C SER A 49 -14.00 4.67 -18.09
N ARG A 50 -14.76 3.76 -18.72
CA ARG A 50 -14.61 2.31 -18.58
C ARG A 50 -13.42 1.84 -19.41
N ILE A 51 -12.24 2.15 -18.90
CA ILE A 51 -10.98 1.57 -19.37
C ILE A 51 -11.04 0.06 -19.05
N PRO A 52 -10.64 -0.83 -19.97
CA PRO A 52 -10.57 -2.25 -19.68
C PRO A 52 -9.72 -2.49 -18.44
N PHE A 53 -10.32 -3.12 -17.44
CA PHE A 53 -9.66 -3.43 -16.19
C PHE A 53 -8.67 -4.57 -16.39
N SER A 54 -7.41 -4.35 -16.03
CA SER A 54 -6.41 -5.41 -16.06
C SER A 54 -6.63 -6.36 -14.90
N SER A 55 -6.93 -7.63 -15.19
CA SER A 55 -7.01 -8.70 -14.20
C SER A 55 -5.70 -8.89 -13.42
N HIS A 56 -4.54 -8.59 -14.02
CA HIS A 56 -3.25 -8.71 -13.35
C HIS A 56 -3.10 -7.80 -12.13
N PHE A 57 -3.43 -6.51 -12.23
CA PHE A 57 -3.35 -5.60 -11.06
C PHE A 57 -4.31 -6.01 -9.93
N PHE A 58 -5.47 -6.59 -10.28
CA PHE A 58 -6.38 -7.16 -9.29
C PHE A 58 -5.78 -8.34 -8.54
N LEU A 59 -5.20 -9.29 -9.28
CA LEU A 59 -4.60 -10.48 -8.70
C LEU A 59 -3.46 -10.13 -7.76
N ILE A 60 -2.61 -9.15 -8.13
CA ILE A 60 -1.55 -8.64 -7.25
C ILE A 60 -2.15 -8.04 -5.96
N ALA A 61 -3.24 -7.28 -6.04
CA ALA A 61 -3.89 -6.70 -4.87
C ALA A 61 -4.51 -7.76 -3.94
N VAL A 62 -5.09 -8.82 -4.50
CA VAL A 62 -5.65 -9.95 -3.72
C VAL A 62 -4.53 -10.71 -3.02
N VAL A 63 -3.44 -11.01 -3.72
CA VAL A 63 -2.26 -11.69 -3.16
C VAL A 63 -1.65 -10.86 -2.01
N PHE A 64 -1.51 -9.55 -2.21
CA PHE A 64 -1.04 -8.63 -1.17
C PHE A 64 -1.94 -8.67 0.09
N LEU A 65 -3.27 -8.69 -0.09
CA LEU A 65 -4.21 -8.76 1.02
C LEU A 65 -4.04 -10.05 1.83
N ILE A 66 -3.91 -11.19 1.16
CA ILE A 66 -3.71 -12.50 1.81
C ILE A 66 -2.41 -12.49 2.60
N PHE A 67 -1.30 -12.05 1.98
CA PHE A 67 -0.01 -11.96 2.67
C PHE A 67 -0.01 -11.00 3.87
N ASP A 68 -0.75 -9.89 3.81
CA ASP A 68 -0.88 -8.97 4.94
C ASP A 68 -1.58 -9.64 6.13
N VAL A 69 -2.66 -10.39 5.88
CA VAL A 69 -3.36 -11.15 6.94
C VAL A 69 -2.45 -12.21 7.57
N GLU A 70 -1.64 -12.90 6.76
CA GLU A 70 -0.70 -13.91 7.25
C GLU A 70 0.42 -13.30 8.11
N LEU A 71 0.91 -12.11 7.75
CA LEU A 71 1.89 -11.37 8.56
C LEU A 71 1.31 -10.93 9.91
N VAL A 72 0.05 -10.51 9.94
CA VAL A 72 -0.65 -10.20 11.20
C VAL A 72 -0.71 -11.40 12.14
N ILE A 73 -0.78 -12.62 11.61
CA ILE A 73 -0.76 -13.86 12.40
C ILE A 73 0.65 -14.18 12.93
N ILE A 74 1.71 -13.92 12.13
CA ILE A 74 3.11 -14.18 12.54
C ILE A 74 3.56 -13.25 13.68
N MET A 75 3.19 -11.97 13.62
CA MET A 75 3.62 -10.96 14.61
C MET A 75 3.39 -11.36 16.08
N PRO A 76 2.18 -11.77 16.52
CA PRO A 76 1.94 -12.20 17.90
C PRO A 76 2.69 -13.49 18.28
N MET A 77 2.94 -14.39 17.34
CA MET A 77 3.72 -15.60 17.61
C MET A 77 5.19 -15.29 17.95
N MET A 78 5.76 -14.19 17.44
CA MET A 78 7.10 -13.73 17.85
C MET A 78 7.12 -13.25 19.30
N PHE A 79 6.04 -12.62 19.77
CA PHE A 79 5.94 -12.14 21.15
C PHE A 79 5.67 -13.28 22.15
N SER A 80 5.06 -14.38 21.73
CA SER A 80 4.73 -15.53 22.61
C SER A 80 5.91 -16.48 22.88
N ILE A 81 7.09 -16.23 22.31
CA ILE A 81 8.28 -17.10 22.46
C ILE A 81 8.74 -17.28 23.91
N ASN A 82 8.43 -16.31 24.77
CA ASN A 82 8.77 -16.36 26.20
C ASN A 82 7.68 -17.04 27.05
N MET A 83 6.49 -17.28 26.50
CA MET A 83 5.31 -17.77 27.23
C MET A 83 5.00 -19.24 26.98
N VAL A 84 5.46 -19.78 25.84
CA VAL A 84 5.20 -21.15 25.39
C VAL A 84 6.53 -21.89 25.24
N ASN A 85 6.51 -23.22 25.27
CA ASN A 85 7.68 -24.03 24.93
C ASN A 85 8.28 -23.58 23.59
N SER A 86 9.57 -23.22 23.62
CA SER A 86 10.27 -22.70 22.44
C SER A 86 10.29 -23.72 21.30
N THR A 87 10.46 -25.01 21.60
CA THR A 87 10.47 -26.09 20.59
C THR A 87 9.17 -26.21 19.82
N ASP A 88 8.04 -26.14 20.51
CA ASP A 88 6.71 -26.30 19.91
C ASP A 88 6.37 -25.07 19.05
N LEU A 89 6.73 -23.89 19.54
CA LEU A 89 6.56 -22.64 18.82
C LEU A 89 7.42 -22.58 17.54
N TYR A 90 8.68 -23.04 17.60
CA TYR A 90 9.53 -23.15 16.40
C TYR A 90 8.98 -24.16 15.39
N MET A 91 8.41 -25.29 15.84
CA MET A 91 7.76 -26.24 14.93
C MET A 91 6.56 -25.62 14.21
N ILE A 92 5.67 -24.95 14.96
CA ILE A 92 4.47 -24.32 14.39
C ILE A 92 4.85 -23.20 13.42
N MET A 93 5.79 -22.33 13.81
CA MET A 93 6.30 -21.27 12.94
C MET A 93 6.98 -21.81 11.69
N GLY A 94 7.78 -22.87 11.83
CA GLY A 94 8.42 -23.54 10.70
C GLY A 94 7.42 -24.12 9.71
N LEU A 95 6.38 -24.82 10.21
CA LEU A 95 5.30 -25.34 9.36
C LEU A 95 4.54 -24.22 8.66
N PHE A 96 4.22 -23.15 9.38
CA PHE A 96 3.51 -22.00 8.82
C PHE A 96 4.31 -21.33 7.69
N LEU A 97 5.61 -21.11 7.89
CA LEU A 97 6.50 -20.54 6.87
C LEU A 97 6.63 -21.45 5.64
N VAL A 98 6.68 -22.77 5.82
CA VAL A 98 6.72 -23.71 4.69
C VAL A 98 5.46 -23.60 3.85
N ILE A 99 4.28 -23.50 4.48
CA ILE A 99 3.02 -23.33 3.76
C ILE A 99 3.02 -22.02 2.96
N LEU A 100 3.50 -20.91 3.54
CA LEU A 100 3.63 -19.63 2.85
C LEU A 100 4.52 -19.71 1.61
N ILE A 101 5.70 -20.31 1.74
CA ILE A 101 6.66 -20.46 0.64
C ILE A 101 6.06 -21.31 -0.47
N LEU A 102 5.36 -22.40 -0.13
CA LEU A 102 4.69 -23.26 -1.11
C LEU A 102 3.53 -22.53 -1.83
N GLY A 103 2.75 -21.73 -1.10
CA GLY A 103 1.69 -20.89 -1.67
C GLY A 103 2.22 -19.90 -2.70
N LEU A 104 3.29 -19.17 -2.33
CA LEU A 104 3.94 -18.22 -3.22
C LEU A 104 4.58 -18.90 -4.44
N TYR A 105 5.17 -20.08 -4.25
CA TYR A 105 5.73 -20.87 -5.35
C TYR A 105 4.64 -21.32 -6.33
N HIS A 106 3.47 -21.73 -5.83
CA HIS A 106 2.33 -22.10 -6.66
C HIS A 106 1.80 -20.91 -7.48
N GLU A 107 1.69 -19.72 -6.87
CA GLU A 107 1.29 -18.50 -7.58
C GLU A 107 2.29 -18.09 -8.65
N TRP A 108 3.58 -18.26 -8.38
CA TRP A 108 4.63 -17.97 -9.34
C TRP A 108 4.64 -18.95 -10.51
N TYR A 109 4.46 -20.25 -10.25
CA TYR A 109 4.34 -21.26 -11.30
C TYR A 109 3.17 -20.99 -12.25
N ASN A 110 2.06 -20.46 -11.73
CA ASN A 110 0.89 -20.07 -12.52
C ASN A 110 1.08 -18.77 -13.32
N LYS A 111 2.28 -18.19 -13.32
CA LYS A 111 2.62 -16.92 -14.00
C LYS A 111 1.72 -15.75 -13.62
N MET A 112 1.10 -15.81 -12.45
CA MET A 112 0.21 -14.76 -11.96
C MET A 112 0.99 -13.48 -11.62
N LEU A 113 2.28 -13.65 -11.30
CA LEU A 113 3.24 -12.62 -10.94
C LEU A 113 4.16 -12.22 -12.11
N ASP A 114 4.05 -12.85 -13.28
CA ASP A 114 4.86 -12.44 -14.44
C ASP A 114 4.30 -11.15 -15.03
N TRP A 115 5.19 -10.18 -15.21
CA TRP A 115 4.86 -8.85 -15.76
C TRP A 115 5.15 -8.72 -17.27
N MET A 116 5.52 -9.83 -17.93
CA MET A 116 5.85 -9.88 -19.37
C MET A 116 5.05 -10.95 -20.11
#